data_AF-A0A9D9ZHG1-F1
#
_entry.id   AF-A0A9D9ZHG1-F1
#
_cell.length_a   1.000
_cell.length_b   1.000
_cell.length_c   1.000
_cell.angle_alpha   90.00
_cell.angle_beta   90.00
_cell.angle_gamma   90.00
#
_symmetry.space_group_name_H-M   'P 1'
#
loop_
_entity.id
_entity.type
_entity.pdbx_description
1 polymer ?
#
loop_
_entity_poly.entity_id
_entity_poly.type
_entity_poly.pdbx_seq_one_letter_code
_entity_poly.pdbx_strand_id
1 'polypeptide(L)'
;MVYRIYVEKKKQFADEAASLLSDIRSLLMIDSLEELRIFNRYDVENISEELFERCEKTVFSEPQLDNTYARLPQTDATVFAVEYLPGQFDQRADSCAQCIQIVSEG
;
A
#
# COMPACT_ATOMS: atom_id res chain seq x y z
N MET A 1 4.95 -18.56 7.05
CA MET A 1 3.82 -17.73 7.53
C MET A 1 3.71 -16.54 6.59
N VAL A 2 2.49 -16.10 6.29
CA VAL A 2 2.26 -14.89 5.48
C VAL A 2 2.03 -13.73 6.42
N TYR A 3 2.86 -12.70 6.33
CA TYR A 3 2.66 -11.45 7.03
C TYR A 3 2.00 -10.45 6.08
N ARG A 4 1.03 -9.69 6.59
CA ARG A 4 0.24 -8.75 5.81
C ARG A 4 0.22 -7.39 6.48
N ILE A 5 0.45 -6.35 5.69
CA ILE A 5 0.38 -4.96 6.12
C ILE A 5 -0.27 -4.11 5.03
N TYR A 6 -1.06 -3.14 5.47
CA TYR A 6 -1.68 -2.13 4.63
C TYR A 6 -1.06 -0.78 4.96
N VAL A 7 -0.71 -0.03 3.92
CA VAL A 7 -0.05 1.27 4.05
C VAL A 7 -0.79 2.29 3.20
N GLU A 8 -1.14 3.42 3.80
CA GLU A 8 -1.69 4.57 3.07
C GLU A 8 -0.91 5.84 3.42
N LYS A 9 -0.87 6.79 2.50
CA LYS A 9 -0.36 8.14 2.79
C LYS A 9 -1.31 8.81 3.79
N LYS A 10 -0.75 9.52 4.77
CA LYS A 10 -1.55 10.40 5.66
C LYS A 10 -2.31 11.40 4.81
N LYS A 11 -3.51 11.80 5.27
CA LYS A 11 -4.44 12.65 4.50
C LYS A 11 -3.80 13.92 3.92
N GLN A 12 -2.85 14.53 4.63
CA GLN A 12 -2.12 15.73 4.20
C GLN A 12 -1.05 15.49 3.12
N PHE A 13 -0.72 14.24 2.82
CA PHE A 13 0.28 13.82 1.82
C PHE A 13 -0.32 12.91 0.73
N ALA A 14 -1.65 12.75 0.70
CA ALA A 14 -2.34 11.80 -0.18
C ALA A 14 -2.62 12.40 -1.57
N ASP A 15 -1.60 12.98 -2.21
CA ASP A 15 -1.74 13.69 -3.49
C ASP A 15 -2.20 12.76 -4.63
N GLU A 16 -1.71 11.51 -4.65
CA GLU A 16 -2.13 10.49 -5.62
C GLU A 16 -3.64 10.21 -5.52
N ALA A 17 -4.15 10.06 -4.28
CA ALA A 17 -5.57 9.83 -4.04
C ALA A 17 -6.42 11.04 -4.45
N ALA A 18 -5.94 12.26 -4.15
CA ALA A 18 -6.61 13.50 -4.55
C ALA A 18 -6.66 13.67 -6.08
N SER A 19 -5.55 13.39 -6.77
CA SER A 19 -5.48 13.44 -8.24
C SER A 19 -6.44 12.42 -8.86
N LEU A 20 -6.41 11.17 -8.40
CA LEU A 20 -7.27 10.12 -8.93
C LEU A 20 -8.77 10.43 -8.68
N LEU A 21 -9.11 10.98 -7.51
CA LEU A 21 -10.47 11.45 -7.22
C LEU A 21 -10.92 12.52 -8.21
N SER A 22 -10.04 13.49 -8.50
CA SER A 22 -10.30 14.55 -9.49
C SER A 22 -10.51 13.97 -10.89
N ASP A 23 -9.69 13.01 -11.30
CA ASP A 23 -9.80 12.35 -12.61
C ASP A 23 -11.10 11.53 -12.72
N ILE A 24 -11.50 10.81 -11.67
CA ILE A 24 -12.76 10.05 -11.66
C ILE A 24 -13.95 10.99 -11.79
N ARG A 25 -13.97 12.12 -11.06
CA ARG A 25 -15.05 13.10 -11.17
C ARG A 25 -15.10 13.73 -12.56
N SER A 26 -13.95 14.17 -13.08
CA SER A 26 -13.90 14.95 -14.32
C SER A 26 -13.93 14.13 -15.61
N LEU A 27 -13.26 12.97 -15.65
CA LEU A 27 -13.16 12.13 -16.83
C LEU A 27 -14.28 11.10 -16.91
N LEU A 28 -14.63 10.49 -15.77
CA LEU A 28 -15.70 9.47 -15.70
C LEU A 28 -17.06 10.08 -15.33
N MET A 29 -17.11 11.37 -15.03
CA MET A 29 -18.34 12.13 -14.70
C MET A 29 -19.08 11.56 -13.47
N ILE A 30 -18.33 11.10 -12.47
CA ILE A 30 -18.87 10.56 -11.21
C ILE A 30 -18.74 11.61 -10.10
N ASP A 31 -19.51 12.69 -10.21
CA ASP A 31 -19.44 13.84 -9.29
C ASP A 31 -19.83 13.49 -7.84
N SER A 32 -20.60 12.42 -7.65
CA SER A 32 -21.07 11.97 -6.34
C SER A 32 -19.99 11.29 -5.49
N LEU A 33 -18.83 10.93 -6.04
CA LEU A 33 -17.75 10.31 -5.26
C LEU A 33 -17.11 11.36 -4.36
N GLU A 34 -17.24 11.25 -3.04
CA GLU A 34 -16.80 12.29 -2.09
C GLU A 34 -15.34 12.18 -1.67
N GLU A 35 -14.87 10.97 -1.40
CA GLU A 35 -13.53 10.68 -0.89
C GLU A 35 -12.98 9.42 -1.56
N LEU A 36 -11.66 9.40 -1.76
CA LEU A 36 -10.93 8.25 -2.26
C LEU A 36 -9.71 8.02 -1.39
N ARG A 37 -9.44 6.76 -1.05
CA ARG A 37 -8.26 6.34 -0.30
C ARG A 37 -7.54 5.24 -1.08
N ILE A 38 -6.22 5.31 -1.09
CA ILE A 38 -5.37 4.32 -1.75
C ILE A 38 -4.58 3.60 -0.69
N PHE A 39 -4.68 2.27 -0.68
CA PHE A 39 -3.90 1.41 0.19
C PHE A 39 -2.98 0.53 -0.64
N ASN A 40 -1.71 0.49 -0.23
CA ASN A 40 -0.78 -0.53 -0.68
C ASN A 40 -0.87 -1.71 0.29
N ARG A 41 -1.16 -2.92 -0.23
CA ARG A 41 -1.13 -4.17 0.53
C ARG A 41 0.17 -4.91 0.23
N TYR A 42 0.95 -5.20 1.25
CA TYR A 42 2.12 -6.07 1.14
C TYR A 42 1.79 -7.41 1.79
N ASP A 43 1.90 -8.47 1.01
CA ASP A 43 1.85 -9.86 1.47
C ASP A 43 3.25 -10.43 1.35
N VAL A 44 3.89 -10.75 2.48
CA VAL A 44 5.30 -11.13 2.55
C VAL A 44 5.43 -12.49 3.23
N GLU A 45 6.23 -13.35 2.62
CA GLU A 45 6.48 -14.72 3.08
C GLU A 45 7.97 -14.97 3.27
N ASN A 46 8.31 -16.08 3.95
CA ASN A 46 9.69 -16.57 4.13
C ASN A 46 10.62 -15.61 4.89
N ILE A 47 10.08 -14.81 5.81
CA ILE A 47 10.83 -13.96 6.73
C ILE A 47 10.45 -14.24 8.19
N SER A 48 11.31 -13.85 9.14
CA SER A 48 10.98 -13.89 10.56
C SER A 48 10.05 -12.74 10.95
N GLU A 49 9.32 -12.89 12.06
CA GLU A 49 8.48 -11.83 12.63
C GLU A 49 9.30 -10.59 13.00
N GLU A 50 10.49 -10.78 13.59
CA GLU A 50 11.40 -9.69 13.94
C GLU A 50 11.84 -8.90 12.69
N LEU A 51 12.12 -9.58 11.58
CA LEU A 51 12.46 -8.91 10.33
C LEU A 51 11.25 -8.14 9.78
N PHE A 52 10.06 -8.73 9.84
CA PHE A 52 8.83 -8.07 9.41
C PHE A 52 8.56 -6.77 10.19
N GLU A 53 8.68 -6.80 11.53
CA GLU A 53 8.50 -5.62 12.39
C GLU A 53 9.52 -4.52 12.08
N ARG A 54 10.77 -4.89 11.77
CA ARG A 54 11.80 -3.94 11.35
C ARG A 54 11.48 -3.32 9.99
N CYS A 55 11.00 -4.13 9.04
CA CYS A 55 10.63 -3.71 7.69
C CYS A 55 9.37 -2.81 7.68
N GLU A 56 8.47 -2.92 8.66
CA GLU A 56 7.30 -2.04 8.78
C GLU A 56 7.66 -0.56 8.72
N LYS A 57 8.72 -0.16 9.43
CA LYS A 57 9.10 1.27 9.56
C LYS A 57 10.19 1.72 8.58
N THR A 58 10.72 0.80 7.77
CA THR A 58 11.91 1.06 6.94
C THR A 58 11.73 0.71 5.48
N VAL A 59 10.92 -0.31 5.17
CA VAL A 59 10.69 -0.80 3.80
C VAL A 59 9.23 -0.60 3.37
N PHE A 60 8.27 -1.01 4.20
CA PHE A 60 6.86 -0.95 3.81
C PHE A 60 6.27 0.46 3.90
N SER A 61 6.82 1.30 4.77
CA SER A 61 6.30 2.65 5.02
C SER A 61 7.40 3.66 5.35
N GLU A 62 7.08 4.92 5.11
CA GLU A 62 7.80 6.08 5.63
C GLU A 62 6.99 6.64 6.83
N PRO A 63 7.36 6.38 8.10
CA PRO A 63 6.51 6.68 9.26
C PRO A 63 6.06 8.15 9.38
N GLN A 64 6.83 9.07 8.81
CA GLN A 64 6.51 10.50 8.77
C GLN A 64 5.34 10.78 7.81
N LEU A 65 5.23 10.04 6.72
CA LEU A 65 4.28 10.27 5.62
C LEU A 65 3.11 9.29 5.60
N ASP A 66 3.28 8.10 6.17
CA ASP A 66 2.36 6.98 6.00
C ASP A 66 1.71 6.55 7.32
N ASN A 67 0.54 5.94 7.20
CA ASN A 67 -0.11 5.16 8.25
C ASN A 67 -0.04 3.68 7.89
N THR A 68 0.25 2.82 8.88
CA THR A 68 0.28 1.37 8.72
C THR A 68 -0.86 0.70 9.46
N TYR A 69 -1.36 -0.41 8.90
CA TYR A 69 -2.44 -1.20 9.48
C TYR A 69 -2.22 -2.69 9.28
N ALA A 70 -2.44 -3.50 10.32
CA ALA A 70 -2.44 -4.95 10.20
C ALA A 70 -3.68 -5.49 9.44
N ARG A 71 -4.77 -4.72 9.38
CA ARG A 71 -6.01 -5.03 8.68
C ARG A 71 -6.58 -3.75 8.06
N LEU A 72 -7.29 -3.86 6.95
CA LEU A 72 -8.01 -2.73 6.40
C LEU A 72 -8.98 -2.15 7.45
N PRO A 73 -9.03 -0.82 7.61
CA PRO A 73 -10.03 -0.18 8.46
C PRO A 73 -11.44 -0.56 8.01
N GLN A 74 -12.34 -0.79 8.97
CA GLN A 74 -13.76 -0.99 8.65
C GLN A 74 -14.33 0.28 8.01
N THR A 75 -15.10 0.09 6.95
CA THR A 75 -15.71 1.18 6.19
C THR A 75 -16.97 0.70 5.49
N ASP A 76 -17.94 1.60 5.32
CA ASP A 76 -19.12 1.39 4.49
C ASP A 76 -18.87 1.75 3.01
N ALA A 77 -17.65 2.21 2.68
CA ALA A 77 -17.25 2.52 1.32
C ALA A 77 -17.13 1.24 0.46
N THR A 78 -17.23 1.41 -0.85
CA THR A 78 -16.91 0.32 -1.79
C THR A 78 -15.41 0.11 -1.83
N VAL A 79 -14.96 -1.12 -1.61
CA VAL A 79 -13.54 -1.51 -1.63
C VAL A 79 -13.31 -2.50 -2.76
N PHE A 80 -12.32 -2.23 -3.59
CA PHE A 80 -11.82 -3.16 -4.60
C PHE A 80 -10.29 -3.13 -4.62
N ALA A 81 -9.69 -4.22 -5.09
CA ALA A 81 -8.24 -4.34 -5.21
C ALA A 81 -7.85 -4.42 -6.68
N VAL A 82 -6.66 -3.92 -6.97
CA VAL A 82 -5.98 -4.13 -8.24
C VAL A 82 -4.67 -4.86 -7.96
N GLU A 83 -4.37 -5.86 -8.78
CA GLU A 83 -3.12 -6.62 -8.70
C GLU A 83 -2.60 -6.90 -10.11
N TYR A 84 -1.28 -7.07 -10.21
CA TYR A 84 -0.65 -7.50 -11.45
C TYR A 84 -1.08 -8.93 -11.78
N LEU A 85 -1.30 -9.20 -13.06
CA LEU A 85 -1.62 -10.54 -13.54
C LEU A 85 -0.38 -11.45 -13.46
N PRO A 86 -0.56 -12.78 -13.33
CA PRO A 86 0.56 -13.72 -13.38
C PRO A 86 1.44 -13.51 -14.63
N GLY A 87 2.74 -13.35 -14.40
CA GLY A 87 3.73 -13.09 -15.46
C GLY A 87 3.96 -11.61 -15.78
N GLN A 88 3.18 -10.69 -15.21
CA GLN A 88 3.51 -9.26 -15.25
C GLN A 88 4.55 -8.92 -14.18
N PHE A 89 5.43 -7.97 -14.52
CA PHE A 89 6.43 -7.48 -13.59
C PHE A 89 5.80 -6.47 -12.62
N ASP A 90 5.80 -6.81 -11.33
CA ASP A 90 5.44 -5.90 -10.25
C ASP A 90 6.70 -5.22 -9.70
N GLN A 91 6.96 -4.00 -10.17
CA GLN A 91 8.11 -3.20 -9.75
C GLN A 91 8.11 -2.92 -8.24
N ARG A 92 6.94 -2.77 -7.61
CA ARG A 92 6.84 -2.46 -6.18
C ARG A 92 7.15 -3.69 -5.34
N ALA A 93 6.64 -4.86 -5.74
CA ALA A 93 6.97 -6.13 -5.10
C ALA A 93 8.47 -6.45 -5.22
N ASP A 94 9.06 -6.26 -6.41
CA ASP A 94 10.49 -6.49 -6.66
C ASP A 94 11.37 -5.53 -5.84
N SER A 95 11.08 -4.22 -5.86
CA SER A 95 11.79 -3.24 -5.03
C SER A 95 11.67 -3.56 -3.54
N CYS A 96 10.50 -4.00 -3.08
CA CYS A 96 10.29 -4.39 -1.69
C CYS A 96 11.14 -5.60 -1.30
N ALA A 97 11.16 -6.64 -2.15
CA ALA A 97 11.98 -7.83 -1.93
C ALA A 97 13.47 -7.50 -1.85
N GLN A 98 13.97 -6.66 -2.75
CA GLN A 98 15.37 -6.20 -2.74
C GLN A 98 15.71 -5.41 -1.47
N CYS A 99 14.84 -4.48 -1.05
CA CYS A 99 15.03 -3.74 0.19
C CYS A 99 15.06 -4.66 1.41
N ILE A 100 14.19 -5.67 1.48
CA ILE A 100 14.20 -6.67 2.56
C ILE A 100 15.53 -7.42 2.58
N GLN A 101 16.04 -7.87 1.44
CA GLN A 101 17.34 -8.57 1.34
C GLN A 101 18.52 -7.70 1.82
N ILE A 102 18.51 -6.40 1.47
CA ILE A 102 19.55 -5.47 1.92
C ILE A 102 19.49 -5.32 3.44
N VAL A 103 18.29 -5.18 3.99
CA VAL A 103 18.07 -5.02 5.44
C VAL A 103 18.39 -6.32 6.18
N SER A 104 18.18 -7.50 5.58
CA SER A 104 18.52 -8.80 6.18
C SER A 104 20.01 -9.13 6.18
N GLU A 105 20.86 -8.29 5.57
CA GLU A 105 22.31 -8.53 5.39
C GLU A 105 22.64 -9.79 4.55
N GLY A 106 21.67 -10.29 3.78
CA GLY A 106 21.71 -11.59 3.10
C GLY A 106 20.77 -12.59 3.77
#